data_AF-A0A963JVS6-F1
#
_entry.id   AF-A0A963JVS6-F1
#
_cell.length_a   1.000
_cell.length_b   1.000
_cell.length_c   1.000
_cell.angle_alpha   90.00
_cell.angle_beta   90.00
_cell.angle_gamma   90.00
#
_symmetry.space_group_name_H-M   'P 1'
#
loop_
_entity.id
_entity.type
_entity.pdbx_description
1 polymer ?
#
loop_
_entity_poly.entity_id
_entity_poly.type
_entity_poly.pdbx_seq_one_letter_code
_entity_poly.pdbx_strand_id
1 'polypeptide(L)'
;MFGIADYGAFVAAIVLFLAIPGPGNLALITSTGKGGVRGGLAATVGVIAGDQALMWAAVAGVAALLAAYPAAFHAVQWLGAAYLAWLGFRMLTAKPGAAPVLHIAPHHYFRQAALITLLNPKAIVFYMAFFPLFVDPARHQG
;
A
#
# COMPACT_ATOMS: atom_id res chain seq x y z
N MET A 1 20.40 -14.53 -3.13
CA MET A 1 19.16 -14.62 -3.94
C MET A 1 18.10 -13.75 -3.26
N PHE A 2 17.87 -12.58 -3.85
CA PHE A 2 16.85 -11.53 -3.61
C PHE A 2 16.33 -11.10 -2.23
N GLY A 3 16.82 -11.62 -1.09
CA GLY A 3 16.44 -11.08 0.23
C GLY A 3 14.95 -11.19 0.58
N ILE A 4 14.17 -11.90 -0.25
CA ILE A 4 12.78 -12.23 -0.02
C ILE A 4 12.72 -13.67 0.50
N ALA A 5 12.22 -13.86 1.73
CA ALA A 5 12.19 -15.16 2.39
C ALA A 5 11.27 -16.16 1.66
N ASP A 6 10.14 -15.68 1.12
CA ASP A 6 9.19 -16.46 0.32
C ASP A 6 8.62 -15.60 -0.82
N TYR A 7 9.16 -15.79 -2.03
CA TYR A 7 8.76 -15.02 -3.21
C TYR A 7 7.34 -15.35 -3.67
N GLY A 8 6.90 -16.61 -3.50
CA GLY A 8 5.57 -17.04 -3.90
C GLY A 8 4.50 -16.40 -3.01
N ALA A 9 4.71 -16.45 -1.70
CA ALA A 9 3.83 -15.80 -0.74
C ALA A 9 3.81 -14.26 -0.90
N PHE A 10 4.97 -13.65 -1.20
CA PHE A 10 5.06 -12.21 -1.49
C PHE A 10 4.19 -11.82 -2.69
N VAL A 11 4.35 -12.51 -3.83
CA VAL A 11 3.54 -12.23 -5.04
C VAL A 11 2.06 -12.43 -4.78
N ALA A 12 1.68 -13.54 -4.11
CA ALA A 12 0.28 -13.82 -3.78
C ALA A 12 -0.33 -12.71 -2.92
N ALA A 13 0.41 -12.22 -1.92
CA ALA A 13 -0.07 -11.15 -1.06
C ALA A 13 -0.18 -9.80 -1.76
N ILE A 14 0.78 -9.45 -2.63
CA ILE A 14 0.72 -8.22 -3.44
C ILE A 14 -0.48 -8.27 -4.39
N VAL A 15 -0.74 -9.41 -5.05
CA VAL A 15 -1.91 -9.58 -5.92
C VAL A 15 -3.20 -9.41 -5.14
N LEU A 16 -3.32 -10.07 -3.97
CA LEU A 16 -4.49 -9.93 -3.11
C LEU A 16 -4.68 -8.47 -2.66
N PHE A 17 -3.60 -7.80 -2.25
CA PHE A 17 -3.60 -6.41 -1.87
C PHE A 17 -4.06 -5.49 -3.01
N LEU A 18 -3.58 -5.69 -4.23
CA LEU A 18 -3.97 -4.89 -5.41
C LEU A 18 -5.41 -5.15 -5.83
N ALA A 19 -5.90 -6.38 -5.67
CA ALA A 19 -7.27 -6.78 -6.00
C ALA A 19 -8.32 -6.10 -5.10
N ILE A 20 -7.95 -5.70 -3.87
CA ILE A 20 -8.82 -4.99 -2.93
C ILE A 20 -8.99 -3.53 -3.41
N PRO A 21 -10.16 -3.11 -3.93
CA PRO A 21 -10.39 -1.72 -4.33
C PRO A 21 -10.18 -0.76 -3.15
N GLY A 22 -9.39 0.30 -3.39
CA GLY A 22 -9.11 1.33 -2.41
C GLY A 22 -8.89 2.71 -3.07
N PRO A 23 -8.49 3.72 -2.29
CA PRO A 23 -8.31 5.10 -2.77
C PRO A 23 -7.39 5.21 -3.99
N GLY A 24 -6.31 4.43 -4.07
CA GLY A 24 -5.41 4.40 -5.23
C GLY A 24 -6.09 3.90 -6.51
N ASN A 25 -6.87 2.82 -6.42
CA ASN A 25 -7.62 2.27 -7.56
C ASN A 25 -8.68 3.27 -8.05
N LEU A 26 -9.39 3.91 -7.11
CA LEU A 26 -10.34 4.97 -7.42
C LEU A 26 -9.65 6.17 -8.08
N ALA A 27 -8.46 6.54 -7.60
CA ALA A 27 -7.68 7.62 -8.19
C ALA A 27 -7.28 7.34 -9.64
N LEU A 28 -6.88 6.11 -9.96
CA LEU A 28 -6.64 5.69 -11.34
C LEU A 28 -7.90 5.79 -12.20
N ILE A 29 -9.03 5.25 -11.71
CA ILE A 29 -10.30 5.24 -12.46
C ILE A 29 -10.76 6.68 -12.73
N THR A 30 -10.76 7.54 -11.70
CA THR A 30 -11.15 8.94 -11.85
C THR A 30 -10.19 9.72 -12.75
N SER A 31 -8.89 9.50 -12.62
CA SER A 31 -7.89 10.18 -13.46
C SER A 31 -7.97 9.76 -14.92
N THR A 32 -8.24 8.47 -15.19
CA THR A 32 -8.46 7.95 -16.54
C THR A 32 -9.77 8.48 -17.13
N GLY A 33 -10.84 8.52 -16.34
CA GLY A 33 -12.13 9.06 -16.79
C GLY A 33 -12.09 10.57 -17.10
N LYS A 34 -11.32 11.36 -16.32
CA LYS A 34 -11.22 12.82 -16.53
C LYS A 34 -10.13 13.23 -17.52
N GLY A 35 -8.99 12.55 -17.52
CA GLY A 35 -7.78 12.93 -18.26
C GLY A 35 -7.40 11.97 -19.39
N GLY A 36 -8.26 10.99 -19.70
CA GLY A 36 -7.98 9.93 -20.66
C GLY A 36 -6.76 9.08 -20.29
N VAL A 37 -6.15 8.45 -21.30
CA VAL A 37 -4.97 7.59 -21.12
C VAL A 37 -3.79 8.35 -20.49
N ARG A 38 -3.60 9.63 -20.85
CA ARG A 38 -2.53 10.47 -20.28
C ARG A 38 -2.74 10.73 -18.79
N GLY A 39 -3.98 11.05 -18.38
CA GLY A 39 -4.33 11.22 -16.97
C GLY A 39 -4.21 9.93 -16.18
N GLY A 40 -4.62 8.81 -16.77
CA GLY A 40 -4.45 7.47 -16.20
C GLY A 40 -2.99 7.10 -15.98
N LEU A 41 -2.14 7.24 -17.00
CA LEU A 41 -0.69 6.97 -16.90
C LEU A 41 -0.01 7.85 -15.86
N ALA A 42 -0.32 9.15 -15.85
CA ALA A 42 0.22 10.07 -14.85
C ALA A 42 -0.17 9.66 -13.42
N ALA A 43 -1.43 9.24 -13.21
CA ALA A 43 -1.88 8.70 -11.93
C ALA A 43 -1.16 7.40 -11.56
N THR A 44 -1.01 6.45 -12.49
CA THR A 44 -0.27 5.20 -12.27
C THR A 44 1.16 5.46 -11.80
N VAL A 45 1.89 6.34 -12.48
CA VAL A 45 3.26 6.71 -12.08
C VAL A 45 3.27 7.38 -10.69
N GLY A 46 2.23 8.15 -10.37
CA GLY A 46 2.05 8.74 -9.03
C GLY A 46 1.83 7.68 -7.95
N VAL A 47 0.97 6.70 -8.21
CA VAL A 47 0.74 5.57 -7.28
C VAL A 47 2.03 4.80 -7.05
N ILE A 48 2.76 4.45 -8.12
CA ILE A 48 4.04 3.75 -8.03
C ILE A 48 5.05 4.54 -7.19
N ALA A 49 5.16 5.86 -7.41
CA ALA A 49 6.06 6.70 -6.63
C ALA A 49 5.69 6.72 -5.14
N GLY A 50 4.40 6.79 -4.81
CA GLY A 50 3.92 6.70 -3.43
C GLY A 50 4.19 5.34 -2.78
N ASP A 51 3.98 4.25 -3.53
CA ASP A 51 4.27 2.89 -3.09
C ASP A 51 5.77 2.70 -2.79
N GLN A 52 6.65 3.19 -3.66
CA GLN A 52 8.11 3.12 -3.45
C GLN A 52 8.54 3.89 -2.19
N ALA A 53 7.99 5.07 -1.98
CA ALA A 53 8.28 5.86 -0.78
C ALA A 53 7.84 5.14 0.50
N LEU A 54 6.66 4.53 0.52
CA LEU A 54 6.19 3.73 1.66
C LEU A 54 7.03 2.48 1.87
N MET A 55 7.43 1.78 0.80
CA MET A 55 8.32 0.62 0.90
C MET A 55 9.67 1.00 1.51
N TRP A 56 10.32 2.08 1.06
CA TRP A 56 11.59 2.52 1.64
C TRP A 56 11.44 2.97 3.10
N ALA A 57 10.36 3.69 3.42
CA ALA A 57 10.06 4.06 4.79
C ALA A 57 9.83 2.84 5.68
N ALA A 58 9.17 1.80 5.17
CA ALA A 58 8.97 0.55 5.87
C ALA A 58 10.29 -0.19 6.12
N VAL A 59 11.16 -0.33 5.10
CA VAL A 59 12.48 -0.96 5.28
C VAL A 59 13.30 -0.22 6.33
N ALA A 60 13.41 1.11 6.22
CA ALA A 60 14.21 1.92 7.14
C ALA A 60 13.61 1.92 8.56
N GLY A 61 12.30 2.10 8.68
CA GLY A 61 11.60 2.20 9.95
C GLY A 61 11.50 0.87 10.68
N VAL A 62 11.33 -0.24 9.97
CA VAL A 62 11.19 -1.57 10.58
C VAL A 62 12.52 -2.11 11.06
N ALA A 63 13.62 -1.89 10.32
CA ALA A 63 14.95 -2.25 10.81
C ALA A 63 15.26 -1.55 12.14
N ALA A 64 14.95 -0.25 12.24
CA ALA A 64 15.12 0.52 13.46
C ALA A 64 14.17 0.06 14.59
N LEU A 65 12.90 -0.19 14.28
CA LEU A 65 11.90 -0.62 15.27
C LEU A 65 12.18 -2.03 15.80
N LEU A 66 12.59 -2.96 14.94
CA LEU A 66 12.93 -4.33 15.31
C LEU A 66 14.19 -4.36 16.19
N ALA A 67 15.20 -3.53 15.87
CA ALA A 67 16.41 -3.43 16.66
C ALA A 67 16.17 -2.80 18.05
N ALA A 68 15.28 -1.79 18.13
CA ALA A 68 15.02 -1.07 19.37
C ALA A 68 13.95 -1.74 20.25
N TYR A 69 12.85 -2.22 19.66
CA TYR A 69 11.67 -2.73 20.38
C TYR A 69 10.99 -3.90 19.64
N PRO A 70 11.50 -5.14 19.75
CA PRO A 70 10.94 -6.32 19.08
C PRO A 70 9.45 -6.57 19.39
N ALA A 71 9.02 -6.33 20.62
CA ALA A 71 7.61 -6.49 21.01
C ALA A 71 6.69 -5.49 20.31
N ALA A 72 7.15 -4.26 20.09
CA ALA A 72 6.39 -3.23 19.37
C ALA A 72 6.23 -3.61 17.89
N PHE A 73 7.25 -4.20 17.28
CA PHE A 73 7.17 -4.72 15.92
C PHE A 73 6.07 -5.78 15.77
N HIS A 74 6.03 -6.77 16.66
CA HIS A 74 4.95 -7.77 16.66
C HIS A 74 3.58 -7.15 16.90
N ALA A 75 3.46 -6.16 17.78
CA ALA A 75 2.20 -5.44 17.98
C ALA A 75 1.72 -4.75 16.69
N VAL A 76 2.62 -4.09 15.96
CA VAL A 76 2.30 -3.47 14.65
C VAL A 76 1.86 -4.52 13.63
N GLN A 77 2.50 -5.69 13.58
CA GLN A 77 2.10 -6.78 12.70
C GLN A 77 0.67 -7.26 12.97
N TRP A 78 0.35 -7.53 14.24
CA TRP A 78 -0.99 -7.98 14.63
C TRP A 78 -2.05 -6.90 14.41
N LEU A 79 -1.75 -5.64 14.73
CA LEU A 79 -2.64 -4.51 14.45
C LEU A 79 -2.89 -4.36 12.94
N GLY A 80 -1.86 -4.52 12.12
CA GLY A 80 -1.99 -4.45 10.67
C GLY A 80 -2.82 -5.60 10.10
N ALA A 81 -2.60 -6.83 10.57
CA ALA A 81 -3.39 -7.98 10.20
C ALA A 81 -4.88 -7.80 10.59
N ALA A 82 -5.15 -7.34 11.81
CA ALA A 82 -6.51 -7.07 12.27
C ALA A 82 -7.19 -5.97 11.43
N TYR A 83 -6.47 -4.91 11.09
CA TYR A 83 -6.97 -3.84 10.23
C TYR A 83 -7.30 -4.32 8.82
N LEU A 84 -6.43 -5.14 8.20
CA LEU A 84 -6.68 -5.70 6.87
C LEU A 84 -7.87 -6.69 6.89
N ALA A 85 -8.00 -7.50 7.93
CA ALA A 85 -9.14 -8.39 8.11
C ALA A 85 -10.46 -7.60 8.23
N TRP A 86 -10.46 -6.53 9.04
CA TRP A 86 -11.61 -5.63 9.17
C TRP A 86 -11.94 -4.93 7.85
N LEU A 87 -10.93 -4.48 7.11
CA LEU A 87 -11.12 -3.85 5.80
C LEU A 87 -11.73 -4.84 4.80
N GLY A 88 -11.23 -6.08 4.75
CA GLY A 88 -11.79 -7.16 3.93
C GLY A 88 -13.26 -7.44 4.29
N PHE A 89 -13.58 -7.54 5.58
CA PHE A 89 -14.96 -7.71 6.05
C PHE A 89 -15.86 -6.55 5.64
N ARG A 90 -15.39 -5.30 5.79
CA ARG A 90 -16.14 -4.11 5.35
C ARG A 90 -16.42 -4.10 3.86
N MET A 91 -15.58 -4.71 3.05
CA MET A 91 -15.77 -4.78 1.60
C MET A 91 -16.75 -5.86 1.18
N LEU A 92 -16.74 -7.01 1.87
CA LEU A 92 -17.76 -8.04 1.68
C LEU A 92 -19.17 -7.57 2.10
N THR A 93 -19.24 -6.65 3.07
CA THR A 93 -20.49 -6.08 3.59
C THR A 93 -20.85 -4.71 3.01
N ALA A 94 -20.01 -4.17 2.11
CA ALA A 94 -20.23 -2.86 1.51
C ALA A 94 -21.44 -2.89 0.57
N LYS A 95 -22.35 -1.93 0.75
CA LYS A 95 -23.47 -1.73 -0.18
C LYS A 95 -22.94 -1.14 -1.50
N PRO A 96 -23.41 -1.64 -2.67
CA PRO A 96 -23.09 -1.03 -3.96
C PRO A 96 -23.45 0.46 -3.95
N GLY A 97 -22.50 1.32 -4.32
CA GLY A 97 -22.71 2.77 -4.41
C GLY A 97 -22.22 3.61 -3.22
N ALA A 98 -21.74 3.00 -2.14
CA ALA A 98 -21.15 3.73 -0.99
C ALA A 98 -19.68 4.19 -1.21
N ALA A 99 -19.15 4.04 -2.42
CA ALA A 99 -17.75 4.39 -2.71
C ALA A 99 -17.56 5.92 -2.65
N PRO A 100 -16.56 6.43 -1.90
CA PRO A 100 -16.25 7.85 -1.90
C PRO A 100 -15.88 8.31 -3.32
N VAL A 101 -16.55 9.34 -3.81
CA VAL A 101 -16.16 9.99 -5.07
C VAL A 101 -14.90 10.82 -4.80
N LEU A 102 -13.76 10.32 -5.26
CA LEU A 102 -12.49 11.05 -5.17
C LEU A 102 -12.49 12.22 -6.16
N HIS A 103 -12.47 13.44 -5.64
CA HIS A 103 -12.36 14.63 -6.47
C HIS A 103 -10.91 14.87 -6.87
N ILE A 104 -10.56 14.43 -8.08
CA ILE A 104 -9.24 14.70 -8.66
C ILE A 104 -9.29 15.96 -9.53
N ALA A 105 -8.43 16.93 -9.23
CA ALA A 105 -8.29 18.15 -10.02
C ALA A 105 -7.54 17.87 -11.34
N PRO A 106 -7.93 18.53 -12.45
CA PRO A 106 -7.26 18.35 -13.74
C PRO A 106 -5.76 18.67 -13.69
N HIS A 107 -4.98 18.01 -14.56
CA HIS A 107 -3.54 18.24 -14.79
C HIS A 107 -2.58 17.90 -13.64
N HIS A 108 -3.06 17.53 -12.45
CA HIS A 108 -2.23 17.21 -11.29
C HIS A 108 -2.35 15.73 -10.88
N TYR A 109 -2.65 14.85 -11.84
CA TYR A 109 -2.93 13.42 -11.64
C TYR A 109 -1.81 12.66 -10.93
N PHE A 110 -0.55 12.92 -11.30
CA PHE A 110 0.62 12.31 -10.65
C PHE A 110 0.69 12.66 -9.16
N ARG A 111 0.71 13.96 -8.83
CA ARG A 111 0.87 14.43 -7.46
C ARG A 111 -0.30 14.00 -6.58
N GLN A 112 -1.53 14.06 -7.10
CA GLN A 112 -2.71 13.65 -6.36
C GLN A 112 -2.72 12.14 -6.13
N ALA A 113 -2.41 11.33 -7.14
CA ALA A 113 -2.32 9.88 -6.96
C ALA A 113 -1.22 9.48 -5.97
N ALA A 114 -0.05 10.13 -6.03
CA ALA A 114 1.03 9.91 -5.08
C ALA A 114 0.61 10.25 -3.64
N LEU A 115 0.00 11.42 -3.43
CA LEU A 115 -0.48 11.83 -2.10
C LEU A 115 -1.61 10.92 -1.60
N ILE A 116 -2.52 10.51 -2.48
CA ILE A 116 -3.58 9.55 -2.13
C ILE A 116 -2.97 8.24 -1.66
N THR A 117 -1.95 7.72 -2.35
CA THR A 117 -1.24 6.50 -1.92
C THR A 117 -0.51 6.69 -0.59
N LEU A 118 0.26 7.79 -0.45
CA LEU A 118 1.03 8.09 0.77
C LEU A 118 0.15 8.23 2.02
N LEU A 119 -1.06 8.78 1.86
CA LEU A 119 -2.01 8.99 2.96
C LEU A 119 -3.03 7.85 3.09
N ASN A 120 -2.91 6.81 2.28
CA ASN A 120 -3.84 5.69 2.30
C ASN A 120 -3.55 4.78 3.49
N PRO A 121 -4.44 4.69 4.51
CA PRO A 121 -4.20 3.84 5.67
C PRO A 121 -4.05 2.36 5.29
N LYS A 122 -4.73 1.90 4.24
CA LYS A 122 -4.55 0.53 3.70
C LYS A 122 -3.12 0.31 3.21
N ALA A 123 -2.57 1.25 2.44
CA ALA A 123 -1.21 1.13 1.89
C ALA A 123 -0.16 1.23 3.01
N ILE A 124 -0.29 2.22 3.90
CA ILE A 124 0.60 2.41 5.04
C ILE A 124 0.64 1.13 5.89
N VAL A 125 -0.54 0.61 6.29
CA VAL A 125 -0.61 -0.59 7.12
C VAL A 125 -0.01 -1.80 6.40
N PHE A 126 -0.30 -1.98 5.12
CA PHE A 126 0.28 -3.07 4.34
C PHE A 126 1.82 -2.99 4.28
N TYR A 127 2.39 -1.83 3.93
CA TYR A 127 3.84 -1.70 3.85
C TYR A 127 4.53 -1.72 5.22
N MET A 128 3.91 -1.20 6.28
CA MET A 128 4.56 -1.16 7.60
C MET A 128 4.44 -2.49 8.36
N ALA A 129 3.31 -3.20 8.23
CA ALA A 129 3.06 -4.42 8.98
C ALA A 129 3.36 -5.69 8.18
N PHE A 130 3.12 -5.67 6.86
CA PHE A 130 3.10 -6.88 6.04
C PHE A 130 4.35 -7.02 5.17
N PHE A 131 4.76 -5.97 4.46
CA PHE A 131 5.97 -5.99 3.61
C PHE A 131 7.25 -6.48 4.33
N PRO A 132 7.53 -6.10 5.59
CA PRO A 132 8.76 -6.54 6.25
C PRO A 132 8.77 -8.02 6.62
N LEU A 133 7.62 -8.70 6.63
CA LEU A 133 7.56 -10.16 6.81
C LEU A 133 8.27 -10.91 5.67
N PHE A 134 8.36 -10.29 4.50
CA PHE A 134 8.97 -10.88 3.33
C PHE A 134 10.44 -10.50 3.20
N VAL A 135 10.89 -9.45 3.88
CA VAL A 135 12.28 -9.00 3.85
C VAL A 135 13.06 -9.74 4.92
N ASP A 136 14.09 -10.48 4.52
CA ASP A 136 14.96 -11.22 5.45
C ASP A 136 15.86 -10.24 6.25
N PRO A 137 15.66 -10.08 7.58
CA PRO A 137 16.48 -9.16 8.37
C PRO A 137 17.92 -9.65 8.51
N ALA A 138 18.17 -10.97 8.42
CA ALA A 138 19.47 -11.59 8.68
C ALA A 138 20.47 -11.40 7.53
N ARG A 139 20.01 -10.98 6.35
CA ARG A 139 20.88 -10.64 5.19
C ARG A 139 21.12 -9.13 5.02
N HIS A 140 20.59 -8.31 5.93
CA HIS A 140 20.74 -6.86 5.95
C HIS A 140 21.30 -6.34 7.27
N GLN A 141 22.22 -7.09 7.89
CA GLN A 141 23.17 -6.53 8.85
C GLN A 141 24.43 -6.11 8.09
N GLY A 142 24.46 -4.85 7.63
CA GLY A 142 25.70 -4.16 7.19
C GLY A 142 26.56 -4.87 6.16
#